data_AF-A0A7X0DQX5-F1
#
_entry.id   AF-A0A7X0DQX5-F1
#
_cell.length_a   1.000
_cell.length_b   1.000
_cell.length_c   1.000
_cell.angle_alpha   90.00
_cell.angle_beta   90.00
_cell.angle_gamma   90.00
#
_symmetry.space_group_name_H-M   'P 1'
#
loop_
_entity.id
_entity.type
_entity.pdbx_description
1 polymer ?
#
loop_
_entity_poly.entity_id
_entity_poly.type
_entity_poly.pdbx_seq_one_letter_code
_entity_poly.pdbx_strand_id
1 'polypeptide(L)'
;MDINNYFNLNNISIDFMLKIIQDYQNLENENKILKNSLKNSTKPKKESLKLTPKFYLTPKISNIIKKCIKTLKQTDPISGWFLHILVISGCRGAEMQKVKMQDITPFLSKTGKTLYNIKVNVAKKRNVACIREIVISSQEFEAIQTAHKNHFNEKNLDTRRTYFFQKSKHKFKDNQISIIHISNKFKNLLKKSGFRANKSLHLCRNLFISNLKSNGYNSFQIK
;
A
#
# COMPACT_ATOMS: atom_id res chain seq x y z
N MET A 1 -5.03 59.80 -34.82
CA MET A 1 -4.27 59.05 -33.82
C MET A 1 -2.83 58.98 -34.32
N ASP A 2 -1.91 59.62 -33.60
CA ASP A 2 -0.53 59.83 -34.04
C ASP A 2 0.26 58.52 -34.19
N ILE A 3 0.96 58.40 -35.33
CA ILE A 3 1.87 57.31 -35.69
C ILE A 3 2.96 57.08 -34.62
N ASN A 4 3.28 58.11 -33.82
CA ASN A 4 4.25 58.06 -32.73
C ASN A 4 3.86 57.10 -31.58
N ASN A 5 2.56 56.86 -31.35
CA ASN A 5 2.14 55.92 -30.30
C ASN A 5 2.31 54.44 -30.72
N TYR A 6 2.24 54.13 -32.01
CA TYR A 6 2.37 52.75 -32.50
C TYR A 6 3.82 52.24 -32.46
N PHE A 7 4.78 53.11 -32.77
CA PHE A 7 6.22 52.79 -32.64
C PHE A 7 6.65 52.60 -31.18
N ASN A 8 6.09 53.39 -30.25
CA ASN A 8 6.44 53.29 -28.84
C ASN A 8 5.92 51.98 -28.19
N LEU A 9 4.73 51.53 -28.57
CA LEU A 9 4.18 50.23 -28.12
C LEU A 9 5.00 49.03 -28.63
N ASN A 10 5.49 49.11 -29.88
CA ASN A 10 6.34 48.06 -30.45
C ASN A 10 7.70 47.98 -29.76
N ASN A 11 8.33 49.13 -29.44
CA ASN A 11 9.60 49.14 -28.70
C ASN A 11 9.45 48.59 -27.28
N ILE A 12 8.40 48.98 -26.55
CA ILE A 12 8.09 48.45 -25.21
C ILE A 12 7.86 46.92 -25.27
N SER A 13 7.17 46.44 -26.32
CA SER A 13 6.92 45.01 -26.49
C SER A 13 8.19 44.24 -26.84
N ILE A 14 9.11 44.82 -27.62
CA ILE A 14 10.39 44.20 -27.99
C ILE A 14 11.32 44.14 -26.77
N ASP A 15 11.43 45.21 -25.99
CA ASP A 15 12.25 45.24 -24.77
C ASP A 15 11.75 44.24 -23.72
N PHE A 16 10.43 44.09 -23.59
CA PHE A 16 9.85 43.09 -22.71
C PHE A 16 10.16 41.65 -23.17
N MET A 17 10.10 41.39 -24.48
CA MET A 17 10.45 40.09 -25.05
C MET A 17 11.95 39.78 -24.90
N LEU A 18 12.82 40.77 -25.09
CA LEU A 18 14.27 40.62 -24.87
C LEU A 18 14.58 40.30 -23.41
N LYS A 19 13.89 40.95 -22.48
CA LYS A 19 14.02 40.66 -21.04
C LYS A 19 13.60 39.22 -20.70
N ILE A 20 12.48 38.74 -21.24
CA ILE A 20 12.04 37.35 -21.05
C ILE A 20 13.07 36.35 -21.58
N ILE A 21 13.65 36.62 -22.76
CA ILE A 21 14.68 35.75 -23.36
C ILE A 21 15.94 35.73 -22.48
N GLN A 22 16.36 36.89 -21.97
CA GLN A 22 17.51 36.98 -21.07
C GLN A 22 17.28 36.22 -19.77
N ASP A 23 16.10 36.37 -19.17
CA ASP A 23 15.71 35.67 -17.93
C ASP A 23 15.68 34.15 -18.15
N TYR A 24 15.18 33.68 -19.30
CA TYR A 24 15.19 32.27 -19.66
C TYR A 24 16.62 31.71 -19.81
N GLN A 25 17.50 32.43 -20.50
CA GLN A 25 18.90 32.03 -20.65
C GLN A 25 19.63 31.97 -19.31
N ASN A 26 19.35 32.92 -18.41
CA ASN A 26 19.91 32.92 -17.06
C ASN A 26 19.45 31.69 -16.26
N LEU A 27 18.15 31.37 -16.29
CA LEU A 27 17.61 30.17 -15.63
C LEU A 27 18.17 28.86 -16.22
N GLU A 28 18.41 28.81 -17.53
CA GLU A 28 19.02 27.63 -18.16
C GLU A 28 20.48 27.45 -17.71
N ASN A 29 21.23 28.54 -17.59
CA ASN A 29 22.60 28.54 -17.12
C ASN A 29 22.70 28.16 -15.63
N GLU A 30 21.84 28.70 -14.77
CA GLU A 30 21.74 28.29 -13.36
C GLU A 30 21.43 26.80 -13.23
N ASN A 31 20.50 26.29 -14.04
CA ASN A 31 20.17 24.86 -14.07
C ASN A 31 21.34 23.99 -14.55
N LYS A 32 22.15 24.46 -15.51
CA LYS A 32 23.38 23.78 -15.93
C LYS A 32 24.42 23.76 -14.81
N ILE A 33 24.60 24.88 -14.10
CA ILE A 33 25.51 24.99 -12.94
C ILE A 33 25.06 24.05 -11.82
N LEU A 34 23.77 24.02 -11.48
CA LEU A 34 23.20 23.12 -10.46
C LEU A 34 23.35 21.64 -10.85
N LYS A 35 23.08 21.27 -12.11
CA LYS A 35 23.29 19.91 -12.62
C LYS A 35 24.76 19.49 -12.54
N ASN A 36 25.69 20.40 -12.86
CA ASN A 36 27.12 20.13 -12.77
C ASN A 36 27.60 20.07 -11.31
N SER A 37 27.04 20.88 -10.41
CA SER A 37 27.29 20.80 -8.97
C SER A 37 26.83 19.46 -8.38
N LEU A 38 25.63 18.97 -8.76
CA LEU A 38 25.13 17.64 -8.38
C LEU A 38 25.98 16.49 -8.93
N LYS A 39 26.53 16.63 -10.14
CA LYS A 39 27.49 15.66 -10.71
C LYS A 39 28.87 15.71 -10.05
N ASN A 40 29.29 16.88 -9.57
CA ASN A 40 30.60 17.06 -8.93
C ASN A 40 30.56 16.75 -7.42
N SER A 41 29.39 16.84 -6.77
CA SER A 41 29.19 16.39 -5.38
C SER A 41 29.07 14.86 -5.26
N THR A 42 29.06 14.14 -6.37
CA THR A 42 29.04 12.67 -6.46
C THR A 42 30.41 12.09 -6.83
N LYS A 43 31.52 12.70 -6.35
CA LYS A 43 32.77 11.94 -6.23
C LYS A 43 32.55 10.82 -5.21
N PRO A 44 32.72 9.54 -5.56
CA PRO A 44 32.48 8.44 -4.63
C PRO A 44 33.58 8.50 -3.57
N LYS A 45 33.26 8.99 -2.37
CA LYS A 45 34.02 8.58 -1.19
C LYS A 45 33.95 7.05 -1.16
N LYS A 46 35.11 6.39 -1.11
CA LYS A 46 35.27 4.97 -0.76
C LYS A 46 34.79 4.78 0.68
N GLU A 47 33.51 4.98 0.94
CA GLU A 47 32.84 4.39 2.08
C GLU A 47 32.72 2.92 1.71
N SER A 48 33.20 2.04 2.59
CA SER A 48 32.90 0.62 2.55
C SER A 48 31.41 0.49 2.21
N LEU A 49 31.10 -0.02 1.01
CA LEU A 49 29.74 -0.37 0.62
C LEU A 49 29.26 -1.37 1.66
N LYS A 50 28.67 -0.88 2.75
CA LYS A 50 27.71 -1.67 3.53
C LYS A 50 26.73 -2.09 2.45
N LEU A 51 26.76 -3.39 2.10
CA LEU A 51 25.84 -3.96 1.13
C LEU A 51 24.48 -3.34 1.42
N THR A 52 23.98 -2.53 0.49
CA THR A 52 22.60 -2.05 0.56
C THR A 52 21.77 -3.29 0.84
N PRO A 53 20.99 -3.33 1.94
CA PRO A 53 20.37 -4.57 2.37
C PRO A 53 19.53 -5.06 1.21
N LYS A 54 19.99 -6.14 0.55
CA LYS A 54 19.37 -6.73 -0.65
C LYS A 54 17.88 -6.71 -0.39
N PHE A 55 17.14 -5.96 -1.21
CA PHE A 55 15.70 -5.87 -1.09
C PHE A 55 15.16 -7.31 -1.09
N TYR A 56 14.72 -7.82 0.06
CA TYR A 56 14.44 -9.26 0.23
C TYR A 56 13.21 -9.71 -0.57
N LEU A 57 12.54 -8.80 -1.27
CA LEU A 57 11.44 -9.10 -2.19
C LEU A 57 11.95 -9.07 -3.61
N THR A 58 12.49 -10.21 -4.05
CA THR A 58 12.68 -10.48 -5.46
C THR A 58 11.35 -10.85 -6.12
N PRO A 59 11.22 -10.78 -7.45
CA PRO A 59 10.03 -11.30 -8.16
C PRO A 59 9.72 -12.76 -7.78
N LYS A 60 10.77 -13.59 -7.64
CA LYS A 60 10.67 -14.99 -7.18
C LYS A 60 10.00 -15.09 -5.80
N ILE A 61 10.44 -14.30 -4.84
CA ILE A 61 9.88 -14.30 -3.48
C ILE A 61 8.45 -13.77 -3.46
N SER A 62 8.17 -12.74 -4.26
CA SER A 62 6.82 -12.19 -4.41
C SER A 62 5.84 -13.24 -4.97
N ASN A 63 6.28 -14.04 -5.95
CA ASN A 63 5.50 -15.15 -6.48
C ASN A 63 5.28 -16.26 -5.44
N ILE A 64 6.30 -16.60 -4.64
CA ILE A 64 6.14 -17.56 -3.54
C ILE A 64 5.07 -17.06 -2.55
N ILE A 65 5.12 -15.79 -2.14
CA ILE A 65 4.13 -15.19 -1.24
C ILE A 65 2.71 -15.31 -1.82
N LYS A 66 2.53 -14.89 -3.09
CA LYS A 66 1.24 -14.97 -3.78
C LYS A 66 0.73 -16.43 -3.86
N LYS A 67 1.61 -17.38 -4.17
CA LYS A 67 1.29 -18.81 -4.22
C LYS A 67 0.84 -19.33 -2.85
N CYS A 68 1.57 -19.03 -1.79
CA CYS A 68 1.21 -19.44 -0.43
C CYS A 68 -0.15 -18.86 -0.01
N ILE A 69 -0.45 -17.61 -0.36
CA ILE A 69 -1.76 -17.00 -0.08
C ILE A 69 -2.87 -17.71 -0.85
N LYS A 70 -2.66 -18.02 -2.15
CA LYS A 70 -3.61 -18.78 -2.96
C LYS A 70 -3.88 -20.17 -2.36
N THR A 71 -2.84 -20.88 -1.95
CA THR A 71 -2.97 -22.18 -1.27
C THR A 71 -3.72 -22.05 0.06
N LEU A 72 -3.47 -20.98 0.81
CA LEU A 72 -4.18 -20.77 2.08
C LEU A 72 -5.64 -20.39 1.84
N LYS A 73 -5.99 -19.66 0.78
CA LYS A 73 -7.40 -19.41 0.41
C LYS A 73 -8.16 -20.70 0.11
N GLN A 74 -7.48 -21.74 -0.36
CA GLN A 74 -8.08 -23.05 -0.66
C GLN A 74 -8.20 -23.92 0.60
N THR A 75 -7.14 -23.99 1.40
CA THR A 75 -7.06 -24.90 2.56
C THR A 75 -7.60 -24.31 3.86
N ASP A 76 -7.57 -23.00 3.99
CA ASP A 76 -8.07 -22.25 5.15
C ASP A 76 -8.57 -20.86 4.69
N PRO A 77 -9.76 -20.81 4.04
CA PRO A 77 -10.22 -19.64 3.30
C PRO A 77 -10.18 -18.34 4.09
N ILE A 78 -10.64 -18.34 5.34
CA ILE A 78 -10.63 -17.15 6.20
C ILE A 78 -9.19 -16.65 6.43
N SER A 79 -8.24 -17.54 6.73
CA SER A 79 -6.83 -17.14 6.91
C SER A 79 -6.21 -16.65 5.60
N GLY A 80 -6.55 -17.30 4.47
CA GLY A 80 -6.06 -16.91 3.15
C GLY A 80 -6.55 -15.53 2.73
N TRP A 81 -7.83 -15.23 2.96
CA TRP A 81 -8.40 -13.92 2.72
C TRP A 81 -7.83 -12.85 3.65
N PHE A 82 -7.59 -13.18 4.93
CA PHE A 82 -6.92 -12.26 5.84
C PHE A 82 -5.55 -11.82 5.30
N LEU A 83 -4.71 -12.76 4.84
CA LEU A 83 -3.42 -12.44 4.24
C LEU A 83 -3.54 -11.65 2.93
N HIS A 84 -4.53 -11.97 2.10
CA HIS A 84 -4.81 -11.23 0.87
C HIS A 84 -5.05 -9.76 1.16
N ILE A 85 -5.93 -9.46 2.13
CA ILE A 85 -6.21 -8.08 2.56
C ILE A 85 -4.92 -7.39 3.04
N LEU A 86 -4.05 -8.07 3.81
CA LEU A 86 -2.78 -7.49 4.24
C LEU A 86 -1.85 -7.14 3.05
N VAL A 87 -1.82 -7.97 2.00
CA VAL A 87 -0.99 -7.73 0.81
C VAL A 87 -1.48 -6.55 -0.01
N ILE A 88 -2.80 -6.32 -0.09
CA ILE A 88 -3.34 -5.23 -0.90
C ILE A 88 -3.45 -3.90 -0.16
N SER A 89 -3.42 -3.92 1.18
CA SER A 89 -3.60 -2.71 2.02
C SER A 89 -2.33 -2.20 2.68
N GLY A 90 -1.34 -3.08 2.87
CA GLY A 90 -0.16 -2.80 3.67
C GLY A 90 -0.43 -2.62 5.17
N CYS A 91 -1.64 -2.94 5.64
CA CYS A 91 -1.97 -2.92 7.07
C CYS A 91 -1.13 -3.93 7.86
N ARG A 92 -0.96 -3.66 9.15
CA ARG A 92 -0.41 -4.63 10.10
C ARG A 92 -1.49 -5.65 10.45
N GLY A 93 -1.08 -6.88 10.75
CA GLY A 93 -1.99 -7.93 11.21
C GLY A 93 -2.84 -7.49 12.40
N ALA A 94 -2.23 -6.82 13.38
CA ALA A 94 -2.92 -6.32 14.57
C ALA A 94 -3.90 -5.15 14.30
N GLU A 95 -3.71 -4.40 13.22
CA GLU A 95 -4.66 -3.36 12.78
C GLU A 95 -5.87 -4.03 12.13
N MET A 96 -5.62 -4.94 11.19
CA MET A 96 -6.67 -5.65 10.45
C MET A 96 -7.50 -6.60 11.35
N GLN A 97 -6.87 -7.22 12.35
CA GLN A 97 -7.53 -8.12 13.30
C GLN A 97 -8.68 -7.44 14.06
N LYS A 98 -8.57 -6.12 14.30
CA LYS A 98 -9.53 -5.33 15.09
C LYS A 98 -10.71 -4.81 14.27
N VAL A 99 -10.65 -4.90 12.94
CA VAL A 99 -11.71 -4.40 12.05
C VAL A 99 -13.01 -5.16 12.31
N LYS A 100 -14.08 -4.41 12.53
CA LYS A 100 -15.43 -4.93 12.75
C LYS A 100 -16.27 -4.82 11.47
N MET A 101 -17.36 -5.58 11.42
CA MET A 101 -18.31 -5.50 10.30
C MET A 101 -18.90 -4.09 10.14
N GLN A 102 -19.09 -3.34 11.23
CA GLN A 102 -19.56 -1.96 11.23
C GLN A 102 -18.56 -0.95 10.63
N ASP A 103 -17.27 -1.32 10.56
CA ASP A 103 -16.23 -0.45 10.01
C ASP A 103 -16.18 -0.54 8.46
N ILE A 104 -17.10 -1.31 7.87
CA ILE A 104 -17.18 -1.59 6.43
C ILE A 104 -18.46 -0.99 5.87
N THR A 105 -18.32 -0.14 4.87
CA THR A 105 -19.46 0.52 4.22
C THR A 105 -19.43 0.30 2.71
N PRO A 106 -20.53 -0.14 2.09
CA PRO A 106 -20.62 -0.20 0.64
C PRO A 106 -20.71 1.22 0.06
N PHE A 107 -20.20 1.41 -1.15
CA PHE A 107 -20.39 2.63 -1.93
C PHE A 107 -20.42 2.31 -3.42
N LEU A 108 -21.09 3.15 -4.20
CA LEU A 108 -21.13 3.03 -5.65
C LEU A 108 -19.94 3.77 -6.25
N SER A 109 -19.14 3.08 -7.05
CA SER A 109 -18.05 3.71 -7.80
C SER A 109 -18.60 4.63 -8.90
N LYS A 110 -17.74 5.52 -9.41
CA LYS A 110 -18.04 6.32 -10.61
C LYS A 110 -18.38 5.46 -11.85
N THR A 111 -17.95 4.19 -11.83
CA THR A 111 -18.21 3.21 -12.90
C THR A 111 -19.45 2.35 -12.65
N GLY A 112 -20.27 2.68 -11.65
CA GLY A 112 -21.50 1.95 -11.31
C GLY A 112 -21.26 0.61 -10.61
N LYS A 113 -20.04 0.32 -10.16
CA LYS A 113 -19.70 -0.92 -9.46
C LYS A 113 -19.80 -0.71 -7.95
N THR A 114 -20.48 -1.61 -7.26
CA THR A 114 -20.47 -1.62 -5.78
C THR A 114 -19.11 -2.05 -5.27
N LEU A 115 -18.51 -1.19 -4.45
CA LEU A 115 -17.24 -1.41 -3.75
C LEU A 115 -17.47 -1.31 -2.25
N TYR A 116 -16.55 -1.85 -1.46
CA TYR A 116 -16.62 -1.79 -0.01
C TYR A 116 -15.40 -1.04 0.53
N ASN A 117 -15.66 0.03 1.27
CA ASN A 117 -14.64 0.76 2.00
C ASN A 117 -14.50 0.15 3.40
N ILE A 118 -13.27 -0.20 3.78
CA ILE A 118 -12.91 -0.73 5.09
C ILE A 118 -12.11 0.34 5.82
N LYS A 119 -12.65 0.84 6.93
CA LYS A 119 -11.96 1.81 7.79
C LYS A 119 -11.11 1.07 8.82
N VAL A 120 -9.79 1.27 8.74
CA VAL A 120 -8.82 0.62 9.64
C VAL A 120 -8.18 1.65 10.55
N ASN A 121 -8.34 1.45 11.85
CA ASN A 121 -7.70 2.29 12.85
C ASN A 121 -6.21 1.96 12.97
N VAL A 122 -5.36 2.91 12.58
CA VAL A 122 -3.91 2.84 12.70
C VAL A 122 -3.49 3.60 13.95
N ALA A 123 -3.00 2.87 14.95
CA ALA A 123 -2.47 3.48 16.16
C ALA A 123 -1.16 4.25 15.85
N LYS A 124 -1.13 5.55 16.15
CA LYS A 124 0.09 6.39 16.15
C LYS A 124 0.46 6.77 17.59
N LYS A 125 1.74 7.08 17.82
CA LYS A 125 2.19 7.68 19.09
C LYS A 125 1.62 9.09 19.18
N ARG A 126 0.99 9.43 20.32
CA ARG A 126 0.28 10.70 20.65
C ARG A 126 -1.13 10.79 20.06
N ASN A 127 -2.14 10.31 20.79
CA ASN A 127 -3.61 10.56 20.73
C ASN A 127 -4.33 10.87 19.39
N VAL A 128 -3.68 10.69 18.24
CA VAL A 128 -4.24 10.93 16.92
C VAL A 128 -4.60 9.58 16.33
N ALA A 129 -5.90 9.30 16.31
CA ALA A 129 -6.43 8.20 15.52
C ALA A 129 -6.23 8.51 14.04
N CYS A 130 -5.51 7.65 13.34
CA CYS A 130 -5.35 7.73 11.89
C CYS A 130 -6.20 6.62 11.29
N ILE A 131 -7.22 6.99 10.52
CA ILE A 131 -8.06 6.03 9.80
C ILE A 131 -7.43 5.83 8.43
N ARG A 132 -7.12 4.58 8.10
CA ARG A 132 -6.74 4.16 6.75
C ARG A 132 -7.95 3.54 6.08
N GLU A 133 -8.28 4.03 4.90
CA GLU A 133 -9.35 3.49 4.07
C GLU A 133 -8.79 2.50 3.06
N ILE A 134 -9.43 1.34 2.96
CA ILE A 134 -9.07 0.28 2.03
C ILE A 134 -10.31 -0.04 1.22
N VAL A 135 -10.17 -0.04 -0.09
CA VAL A 135 -11.27 -0.41 -0.99
C VAL A 135 -11.08 -1.83 -1.48
N ILE A 136 -12.12 -2.65 -1.38
CA ILE A 136 -12.20 -3.98 -1.99
C ILE A 136 -13.42 -4.09 -2.90
N SER A 137 -13.34 -4.99 -3.87
CA SER A 137 -14.45 -5.28 -4.77
C SER A 137 -15.57 -6.03 -4.04
N SER A 138 -16.80 -5.92 -4.56
CA SER A 138 -17.93 -6.74 -4.09
C SER A 138 -17.63 -8.24 -4.20
N GLN A 139 -16.96 -8.69 -5.26
CA GLN A 139 -16.55 -10.10 -5.41
C GLN A 139 -15.63 -10.57 -4.28
N GLU A 140 -14.63 -9.77 -3.90
CA GLU A 140 -13.75 -10.09 -2.78
C GLU A 140 -14.50 -10.08 -1.45
N PHE A 141 -15.38 -9.10 -1.23
CA PHE A 141 -16.19 -9.03 -0.02
C PHE A 141 -17.09 -10.26 0.12
N GLU A 142 -17.85 -10.61 -0.92
CA GLU A 142 -18.74 -11.78 -0.91
C GLU A 142 -18.00 -13.10 -0.75
N ALA A 143 -16.81 -13.24 -1.34
CA ALA A 143 -15.98 -14.42 -1.12
C ALA A 143 -15.52 -14.55 0.35
N ILE A 144 -15.26 -13.42 1.02
CA ILE A 144 -14.94 -13.40 2.46
C ILE A 144 -16.18 -13.73 3.30
N GLN A 145 -17.34 -13.19 2.95
CA GLN A 145 -18.61 -13.51 3.62
C GLN A 145 -18.90 -15.01 3.53
N THR A 146 -18.78 -15.57 2.33
CA THR A 146 -19.00 -17.00 2.04
C THR A 146 -18.04 -17.90 2.82
N ALA A 147 -16.75 -17.54 2.85
CA ALA A 147 -15.76 -18.28 3.63
C ALA A 147 -16.12 -18.36 5.13
N HIS A 148 -16.64 -17.28 5.71
CA HIS A 148 -17.10 -17.29 7.10
C HIS A 148 -18.40 -18.08 7.28
N LYS A 149 -19.37 -17.93 6.37
CA LYS A 149 -20.63 -18.67 6.39
C LYS A 149 -20.36 -20.17 6.41
N ASN A 150 -19.52 -20.67 5.49
CA ASN A 150 -19.18 -22.08 5.39
C ASN A 150 -18.47 -22.58 6.66
N HIS A 151 -17.44 -21.87 7.13
CA HIS A 151 -16.68 -22.26 8.33
C HIS A 151 -17.56 -22.36 9.60
N PHE A 152 -18.54 -21.49 9.78
CA PHE A 152 -19.44 -21.56 10.93
C PHE A 152 -20.55 -22.60 10.74
N ASN A 153 -21.11 -22.73 9.54
CA ASN A 153 -22.10 -23.75 9.23
C ASN A 153 -21.56 -25.17 9.42
N GLU A 154 -20.34 -25.45 8.94
CA GLU A 154 -19.66 -26.75 9.13
C GLU A 154 -19.48 -27.12 10.62
N LYS A 155 -19.51 -26.12 11.50
CA LYS A 155 -19.36 -26.27 12.95
C LYS A 155 -20.69 -26.17 13.70
N ASN A 156 -21.82 -26.09 12.99
CA ASN A 156 -23.15 -25.85 13.55
C ASN A 156 -23.20 -24.61 14.46
N LEU A 157 -22.52 -23.53 14.05
CA LEU A 157 -22.48 -22.26 14.76
C LEU A 157 -23.24 -21.18 13.97
N ASP A 158 -23.82 -20.19 14.68
CA ASP A 158 -24.39 -18.99 14.07
C ASP A 158 -23.36 -18.34 13.11
N THR A 159 -23.80 -17.73 12.01
CA THR A 159 -22.94 -17.10 11.00
C THR A 159 -22.69 -15.61 11.24
N ARG A 160 -23.51 -14.96 12.08
CA ARG A 160 -23.33 -13.55 12.48
C ARG A 160 -22.00 -13.36 13.19
N ARG A 161 -21.30 -12.26 12.92
CA ARG A 161 -19.98 -12.01 13.50
C ARG A 161 -19.74 -10.53 13.75
N THR A 162 -18.95 -10.23 14.77
CA THR A 162 -18.57 -8.86 15.16
C THR A 162 -17.38 -8.39 14.34
N TYR A 163 -16.35 -9.23 14.25
CA TYR A 163 -15.11 -8.92 13.53
C TYR A 163 -15.22 -9.31 12.06
N PHE A 164 -14.56 -8.53 11.20
CA PHE A 164 -14.50 -8.83 9.77
C PHE A 164 -13.90 -10.22 9.52
N PHE A 165 -12.82 -10.53 10.26
CA PHE A 165 -12.22 -11.85 10.32
C PHE A 165 -12.39 -12.47 11.71
N GLN A 166 -13.11 -13.59 11.79
CA GLN A 166 -13.44 -14.28 13.03
C GLN A 166 -13.52 -15.79 12.80
N LYS A 167 -12.99 -16.59 13.74
CA LYS A 167 -13.05 -18.07 13.67
C LYS A 167 -13.58 -18.77 14.91
N SER A 168 -13.65 -18.05 16.03
CA SER A 168 -14.13 -18.54 17.31
C SER A 168 -15.43 -17.83 17.68
N LYS A 169 -16.20 -18.46 18.58
CA LYS A 169 -17.44 -17.94 19.16
C LYS A 169 -17.54 -18.29 20.64
N HIS A 170 -16.50 -17.96 21.39
CA HIS A 170 -16.52 -18.16 22.83
C HIS A 170 -17.30 -17.03 23.50
N LYS A 171 -18.25 -17.39 24.36
CA LYS A 171 -18.98 -16.44 25.19
C LYS A 171 -17.99 -15.72 26.12
N PHE A 172 -18.17 -14.41 26.30
CA PHE A 172 -17.35 -13.56 27.18
C PHE A 172 -15.84 -13.54 26.85
N LYS A 173 -15.45 -13.89 25.63
CA LYS A 173 -14.08 -13.78 25.15
C LYS A 173 -14.01 -12.96 23.88
N ASP A 174 -12.83 -12.40 23.65
CA ASP A 174 -12.51 -11.78 22.38
C ASP A 174 -12.41 -12.85 21.29
N ASN A 175 -13.21 -12.69 20.24
CA ASN A 175 -13.30 -13.63 19.12
C ASN A 175 -12.55 -13.14 17.89
N GLN A 176 -11.67 -12.14 18.04
CA GLN A 176 -10.72 -11.75 17.01
C GLN A 176 -9.95 -12.95 16.46
N ILE A 177 -9.71 -12.95 15.15
CA ILE A 177 -8.90 -14.00 14.53
C ILE A 177 -7.48 -14.03 15.11
N SER A 178 -6.96 -15.21 15.45
CA SER A 178 -5.61 -15.34 15.99
C SER A 178 -4.54 -15.09 14.93
N ILE A 179 -3.92 -13.91 14.94
CA ILE A 179 -2.83 -13.55 14.02
C ILE A 179 -1.59 -14.43 14.19
N ILE A 180 -1.37 -14.97 15.40
CA ILE A 180 -0.27 -15.90 15.70
C ILE A 180 -0.49 -17.19 14.94
N HIS A 181 -1.73 -17.73 14.97
CA HIS A 181 -2.07 -18.96 14.25
C HIS A 181 -1.93 -18.79 12.75
N ILE A 182 -2.44 -17.68 12.20
CA ILE A 182 -2.29 -17.36 10.77
C ILE A 182 -0.80 -17.23 10.40
N SER A 183 -0.03 -16.49 11.21
CA SER A 183 1.40 -16.29 11.01
C SER A 183 2.15 -17.63 10.94
N ASN A 184 1.84 -18.56 11.84
CA ASN A 184 2.45 -19.89 11.87
C ASN A 184 2.09 -20.72 10.63
N LYS A 185 0.80 -20.76 10.26
CA LYS A 185 0.35 -21.45 9.02
C LYS A 185 1.04 -20.89 7.78
N PHE A 186 1.07 -19.57 7.65
CA PHE A 186 1.70 -18.90 6.52
C PHE A 186 3.20 -19.15 6.46
N LYS A 187 3.89 -19.03 7.59
CA LYS A 187 5.32 -19.32 7.72
C LYS A 187 5.65 -20.76 7.35
N ASN A 188 4.82 -21.73 7.73
CA ASN A 188 5.00 -23.12 7.34
C ASN A 188 4.87 -23.33 5.83
N LEU A 189 3.88 -22.69 5.19
CA LEU A 189 3.75 -22.73 3.72
C LEU A 189 4.94 -22.08 3.00
N LEU A 190 5.42 -20.95 3.52
CA LEU A 190 6.60 -20.27 3.00
C LEU A 190 7.84 -21.17 3.07
N LYS A 191 8.09 -21.81 4.23
CA LYS A 191 9.19 -22.76 4.39
C LYS A 191 9.10 -23.93 3.43
N LYS A 192 7.92 -24.55 3.30
CA LYS A 192 7.66 -25.63 2.32
C LYS A 192 7.90 -25.19 0.88
N SER A 193 7.72 -23.91 0.59
CA SER A 193 7.97 -23.31 -0.74
C SER A 193 9.42 -22.83 -0.93
N GLY A 194 10.34 -23.18 -0.02
CA GLY A 194 11.77 -22.85 -0.11
C GLY A 194 12.15 -21.47 0.43
N PHE A 195 11.26 -20.77 1.14
CA PHE A 195 11.57 -19.48 1.75
C PHE A 195 12.33 -19.68 3.08
N ARG A 196 13.60 -19.28 3.10
CA ARG A 196 14.52 -19.53 4.23
C ARG A 196 14.40 -18.54 5.39
N ALA A 197 13.87 -17.33 5.17
CA ALA A 197 13.89 -16.28 6.19
C ALA A 197 12.79 -16.46 7.25
N ASN A 198 13.08 -16.06 8.48
CA ASN A 198 12.17 -16.13 9.62
C ASN A 198 11.16 -14.96 9.63
N LYS A 199 10.50 -14.69 8.50
CA LYS A 199 9.51 -13.61 8.35
C LYS A 199 8.12 -14.19 8.07
N SER A 200 7.07 -13.55 8.59
CA SER A 200 5.68 -13.97 8.37
C SER A 200 4.83 -12.82 7.81
N LEU A 201 3.91 -12.24 8.60
CA LEU A 201 2.92 -11.25 8.15
C LEU A 201 3.56 -9.95 7.63
N HIS A 202 4.74 -9.58 8.14
CA HIS A 202 5.49 -8.42 7.65
C HIS A 202 5.79 -8.51 6.15
N LEU A 203 5.93 -9.72 5.58
CA LEU A 203 6.13 -9.91 4.15
C LEU A 203 4.97 -9.35 3.32
N CYS A 204 3.75 -9.36 3.85
CA CYS A 204 2.59 -8.84 3.14
C CYS A 204 2.68 -7.33 2.95
N ARG A 205 2.94 -6.58 4.04
CA ARG A 205 3.17 -5.14 4.00
C ARG A 205 4.37 -4.77 3.13
N ASN A 206 5.42 -5.57 3.22
CA ASN A 206 6.62 -5.36 2.44
C ASN A 206 6.36 -5.53 0.93
N LEU A 207 5.56 -6.54 0.56
CA LEU A 207 5.14 -6.76 -0.83
C LEU A 207 4.26 -5.60 -1.32
N PHE A 208 3.34 -5.12 -0.49
CA PHE A 208 2.54 -3.92 -0.79
C PHE A 208 3.44 -2.70 -1.10
N ILE A 209 4.36 -2.38 -0.19
CA ILE A 209 5.30 -1.26 -0.37
C ILE A 209 6.15 -1.45 -1.63
N SER A 210 6.62 -2.68 -1.89
CA SER A 210 7.38 -3.00 -3.09
C SER A 210 6.59 -2.74 -4.37
N ASN A 211 5.33 -3.15 -4.41
CA ASN A 211 4.45 -2.94 -5.56
C ASN A 211 4.15 -1.45 -5.80
N LEU A 212 3.94 -0.67 -4.74
CA LEU A 212 3.77 0.77 -4.87
C LEU A 212 5.05 1.45 -5.40
N LYS A 213 6.22 1.08 -4.87
CA LYS A 213 7.49 1.62 -5.36
C LYS A 213 7.74 1.27 -6.83
N SER A 214 7.43 0.04 -7.26
CA SER A 214 7.57 -0.35 -8.67
C SER A 214 6.61 0.40 -9.59
N ASN A 215 5.49 0.89 -9.05
CA ASN A 215 4.52 1.71 -9.78
C ASN A 215 4.82 3.22 -9.69
N GLY A 216 6.02 3.61 -9.22
CA GLY A 216 6.47 5.01 -9.20
C GLY A 216 6.04 5.82 -7.97
N TYR A 217 5.37 5.23 -6.99
CA TYR A 217 5.00 5.94 -5.77
C TYR A 217 6.22 6.21 -4.89
N ASN A 218 6.34 7.46 -4.42
CA ASN A 218 7.42 7.85 -3.52
C ASN A 218 7.10 7.48 -2.06
N SER A 219 8.12 7.52 -1.19
CA SER A 219 7.97 7.11 0.20
C SER A 219 7.03 7.99 1.03
N PHE A 220 6.75 9.24 0.61
CA PHE A 220 5.81 10.13 1.29
C PHE A 220 4.37 9.74 0.98
N GLN A 221 4.09 9.30 -0.25
CA GLN A 221 2.77 8.85 -0.69
C GLN A 221 2.37 7.48 -0.10
N ILE A 222 3.36 6.65 0.28
CA ILE A 222 3.12 5.29 0.80
C ILE A 222 2.80 5.28 2.31
N LYS A 223 3.17 6.33 3.06
CA LYS A 223 3.05 6.39 4.53
C LYS A 223 1.59 6.50 4.99
#